data_AF-A0A2N5U3X4-F1
#
_entry.id   AF-A0A2N5U3X4-F1
#
_cell.length_a   1.000
_cell.length_b   1.000
_cell.length_c   1.000
_cell.angle_alpha   90.00
_cell.angle_beta   90.00
_cell.angle_gamma   90.00
#
_symmetry.space_group_name_H-M   'P 1'
#
loop_
_entity.id
_entity.type
_entity.pdbx_description
1 polymer ?
#
loop_
_entity_poly.entity_id
_entity_poly.type
_entity_poly.pdbx_seq_one_letter_code
_entity_poly.pdbx_strand_id
1 'polypeptide(L)'
;MTDNISRFRDQSTLLGIKDSINTRFVEESRTNDILNQKMKLLDLNYPTRLYNPFLQLEGFDGVHDCPVEILHVILLGVVKYLARDDIGKLKEKQKSILIGRLDSLNRTSLNIDSVKAAYLIKHIKSLVGRHFKIILQAAPFVLFESLSPDRKAIWLALCKVCTFAFQTRITSLSDYLKELKIHIQRLLYHMIKSNAQWVNKPKLHMLLHLAECIEWMGSASLFSTEKFESYNGVLRQACVHSNRLSPGRDVAVTFNNYSTLKFLLSGGVIYNEQTGRTSTASRNVRAAFSDNPQLQRSMGYDSRTAQDIHSYPVDLNTRLPKSDKQGIPLQFTDGGTHLCIRQVAQIKLSKHNLIQKGVYVVVDRAPKFLVGLVESLWVKSSLARRDYYALVRGFEAGDVDPHYQMRQVKQTVHHALVHTKYLRGSINVQHNCLRFNCPVVNSRRARIERQDTSICTPKVQHKDDDHFIINSASLSNSEVHRLVAALPMEATTPQEWTECVRAGYGFWAKTGDTFNEVDLSDPEDTDDTPNLAPHDTTIHSPDDTA
;
A
#
# COMPACT_ATOMS: atom_id res chain seq x y z
N MET A 1 -11.51 23.79 -37.03
CA MET A 1 -11.75 23.42 -35.62
C MET A 1 -11.64 21.91 -35.41
N THR A 2 -12.24 21.11 -36.29
CA THR A 2 -12.04 19.66 -36.42
C THR A 2 -10.55 19.28 -36.54
N ASP A 3 -9.77 20.02 -37.34
CA ASP A 3 -8.33 19.76 -37.51
C ASP A 3 -7.53 19.92 -36.21
N ASN A 4 -7.81 20.96 -35.41
CA ASN A 4 -7.08 21.20 -34.15
C ASN A 4 -7.43 20.18 -33.06
N ILE A 5 -8.67 19.68 -33.05
CA ILE A 5 -9.10 18.62 -32.11
C ILE A 5 -8.52 17.27 -32.51
N SER A 6 -8.52 16.94 -33.81
CA SER A 6 -7.87 15.72 -34.30
C SER A 6 -6.40 15.74 -33.93
N ARG A 7 -5.71 16.84 -34.26
CA ARG A 7 -4.30 17.04 -33.93
C ARG A 7 -4.02 16.97 -32.42
N PHE A 8 -4.91 17.52 -31.58
CA PHE A 8 -4.79 17.42 -30.12
C PHE A 8 -4.96 15.98 -29.62
N ARG A 9 -5.91 15.23 -30.17
CA ARG A 9 -6.10 13.80 -29.84
C ARG A 9 -4.93 12.95 -30.33
N ASP A 10 -4.43 13.22 -31.53
CA ASP A 10 -3.28 12.54 -32.11
C ASP A 10 -2.02 12.79 -31.28
N GLN A 11 -1.78 14.05 -30.87
CA GLN A 11 -0.67 14.40 -29.98
C GLN A 11 -0.81 13.80 -28.59
N SER A 12 -2.01 13.82 -27.99
CA SER A 12 -2.25 13.20 -26.68
C SER A 12 -2.01 11.69 -26.73
N THR A 13 -2.38 11.04 -27.85
CA THR A 13 -2.14 9.61 -28.08
C THR A 13 -0.65 9.32 -28.29
N LEU A 14 0.03 10.15 -29.07
CA LEU A 14 1.47 10.04 -29.33
C LEU A 14 2.31 10.20 -28.06
N LEU A 15 1.96 11.18 -27.23
CA LEU A 15 2.68 11.50 -25.99
C LEU A 15 2.22 10.65 -24.80
N GLY A 16 1.10 9.94 -24.90
CA GLY A 16 0.54 9.15 -23.80
C GLY A 16 -0.07 9.97 -22.66
N ILE A 17 -0.26 11.28 -22.84
CA ILE A 17 -0.75 12.20 -21.80
C ILE A 17 -1.93 13.01 -22.31
N LYS A 18 -2.96 13.13 -21.45
CA LYS A 18 -4.06 14.06 -21.65
C LYS A 18 -3.81 15.34 -20.87
N ASP A 19 -3.68 16.45 -21.60
CA ASP A 19 -3.60 17.78 -21.00
C ASP A 19 -5.01 18.29 -20.67
N SER A 20 -5.42 18.21 -19.40
CA SER A 20 -6.76 18.60 -18.95
C SER A 20 -7.05 20.09 -19.15
N ILE A 21 -6.04 20.95 -19.04
CA ILE A 21 -6.17 22.40 -19.20
C ILE A 21 -6.46 22.72 -20.67
N ASN A 22 -5.66 22.17 -21.58
CA ASN A 22 -5.85 22.40 -23.01
C ASN A 22 -7.10 21.66 -23.53
N THR A 23 -7.43 20.49 -23.00
CA THR A 23 -8.69 19.79 -23.32
C THR A 23 -9.88 20.68 -23.00
N ARG A 24 -9.92 21.24 -21.80
CA ARG A 24 -10.98 22.16 -21.37
C ARG A 24 -11.04 23.41 -22.23
N PHE A 25 -9.90 24.03 -22.54
CA PHE A 25 -9.85 25.21 -23.42
C PHE A 25 -10.42 24.91 -24.81
N VAL A 26 -10.07 23.76 -25.38
CA VAL A 26 -10.57 23.31 -26.69
C VAL A 26 -12.08 23.00 -26.64
N GLU A 27 -12.56 22.36 -25.58
CA GLU A 27 -13.99 22.03 -25.42
C GLU A 27 -14.85 23.28 -25.21
N GLU A 28 -14.46 24.17 -24.29
CA GLU A 28 -15.20 25.41 -24.00
C GLU A 28 -15.17 26.40 -25.17
N SER A 29 -14.12 26.40 -25.99
CA SER A 29 -14.04 27.25 -27.19
C SER A 29 -15.13 26.95 -28.24
N ARG A 30 -15.79 25.79 -28.16
CA ARG A 30 -16.88 25.42 -29.08
C ARG A 30 -18.17 26.17 -28.80
N THR A 31 -18.40 26.51 -27.54
CA THR A 31 -19.63 27.15 -27.07
C THR A 31 -19.41 28.60 -26.66
N ASN A 32 -18.16 29.02 -26.45
CA ASN A 32 -17.79 30.37 -26.07
C ASN A 32 -17.01 31.09 -27.19
N ASP A 33 -17.65 32.08 -27.81
CA ASP A 33 -17.10 32.85 -28.93
C ASP A 33 -15.83 33.63 -28.58
N ILE A 34 -15.70 34.11 -27.34
CA ILE A 34 -14.50 34.84 -26.88
C ILE A 34 -13.31 33.88 -26.83
N LEU A 35 -13.51 32.69 -26.25
CA LEU A 35 -12.47 31.66 -26.22
C LEU A 35 -12.13 31.15 -27.63
N ASN A 36 -13.12 31.04 -28.51
CA ASN A 36 -12.93 30.69 -29.92
C ASN A 36 -12.01 31.70 -30.63
N GLN A 37 -12.29 32.99 -30.50
CA GLN A 37 -11.46 34.05 -31.07
C GLN A 37 -10.05 34.01 -30.49
N LYS A 38 -9.91 33.84 -29.17
CA LYS A 38 -8.60 33.71 -28.52
C LYS A 38 -7.81 32.51 -29.04
N MET A 39 -8.46 31.37 -29.26
CA MET A 39 -7.83 30.17 -29.82
C MET A 39 -7.37 30.40 -31.26
N LYS A 40 -8.19 31.02 -32.11
CA LYS A 40 -7.81 31.37 -33.50
C LYS A 40 -6.62 32.34 -33.54
N LEU A 41 -6.60 33.34 -32.66
CA LEU A 41 -5.49 34.29 -32.56
C LEU A 41 -4.20 33.62 -32.09
N LEU A 42 -4.28 32.69 -31.15
CA LEU A 42 -3.14 31.89 -30.71
C LEU A 42 -2.64 30.96 -31.83
N ASP A 43 -3.53 30.30 -32.57
CA ASP A 43 -3.15 29.43 -33.69
C ASP A 43 -2.40 30.19 -34.79
N LEU A 44 -2.88 31.40 -35.11
CA LEU A 44 -2.29 32.23 -36.16
C LEU A 44 -0.93 32.83 -35.76
N ASN A 45 -0.81 33.32 -34.52
CA ASN A 45 0.35 34.12 -34.11
C ASN A 45 1.35 33.37 -33.22
N TYR A 46 0.87 32.40 -32.43
CA TYR A 46 1.64 31.69 -31.42
C TYR A 46 1.24 30.21 -31.33
N PRO A 47 1.34 29.42 -32.41
CA PRO A 47 0.82 28.05 -32.46
C PRO A 47 1.45 27.13 -31.39
N THR A 48 2.67 27.42 -30.93
CA THR A 48 3.33 26.70 -29.84
C THR A 48 2.72 26.96 -28.46
N ARG A 49 1.97 28.05 -28.27
CA ARG A 49 1.28 28.40 -27.02
C ARG A 49 -0.12 27.79 -26.91
N LEU A 50 -0.61 27.15 -27.97
CA LEU A 50 -1.85 26.37 -27.94
C LEU A 50 -1.71 25.07 -27.15
N TYR A 51 -0.49 24.56 -27.08
CA TYR A 51 -0.16 23.32 -26.39
C TYR A 51 0.74 23.63 -25.19
N ASN A 52 0.71 22.75 -24.20
CA ASN A 52 1.56 22.90 -23.05
C ASN A 52 3.03 22.69 -23.47
N PRO A 53 3.91 23.70 -23.33
CA PRO A 53 5.29 23.59 -23.77
C PRO A 53 6.10 22.55 -22.99
N PHE A 54 5.65 22.14 -21.78
CA PHE A 54 6.27 21.05 -21.03
C PHE A 54 6.28 19.73 -21.83
N LEU A 55 5.27 19.52 -22.68
CA LEU A 55 5.15 18.32 -23.51
C LEU A 55 6.15 18.27 -24.68
N GLN A 56 6.87 19.37 -24.93
CA GLN A 56 7.88 19.48 -25.99
C GLN A 56 9.31 19.57 -25.42
N LEU A 57 9.48 19.43 -24.10
CA LEU A 57 10.81 19.43 -23.49
C LEU A 57 11.62 18.24 -24.00
N GLU A 58 12.88 18.51 -24.34
CA GLU A 58 13.83 17.47 -24.72
C GLU A 58 14.02 16.51 -23.54
N GLY A 59 13.72 15.23 -23.76
CA GLY A 59 13.79 14.19 -22.74
C GLY A 59 12.50 13.93 -21.98
N PHE A 60 11.41 14.66 -22.23
CA PHE A 60 10.09 14.29 -21.73
C PHE A 60 9.49 13.14 -22.55
N ASP A 61 9.07 12.09 -21.87
CA ASP A 61 8.36 10.97 -22.46
C ASP A 61 7.15 10.67 -21.59
N GLY A 62 5.95 11.00 -22.09
CA GLY A 62 4.76 10.91 -21.26
C GLY A 62 4.35 9.49 -20.86
N VAL A 63 4.89 8.45 -21.50
CA VAL A 63 4.67 7.05 -21.10
C VAL A 63 5.66 6.66 -20.00
N HIS A 64 6.95 6.95 -20.19
CA HIS A 64 8.00 6.60 -19.23
C HIS A 64 7.96 7.48 -17.97
N ASP A 65 7.57 8.75 -18.11
CA ASP A 65 7.46 9.72 -17.01
C ASP A 65 6.14 9.61 -16.23
N CYS A 66 5.25 8.69 -16.63
CA CYS A 66 4.01 8.37 -15.91
C CYS A 66 4.07 6.94 -15.35
N PRO A 67 4.82 6.72 -14.25
CA PRO A 67 4.96 5.41 -13.62
C PRO A 67 3.64 4.71 -13.32
N VAL A 68 3.70 3.38 -13.26
CA VAL A 68 2.60 2.53 -12.82
C VAL A 68 2.21 2.85 -11.36
N GLU A 69 1.14 3.61 -11.15
CA GLU A 69 0.66 3.95 -9.81
C GLU A 69 0.00 2.73 -9.14
N ILE A 70 0.72 2.09 -8.20
CA ILE A 70 0.33 0.79 -7.63
C ILE A 70 -0.94 0.81 -6.78
N LEU A 71 -1.33 1.96 -6.21
CA LEU A 71 -2.58 2.07 -5.47
C LEU A 71 -3.78 1.99 -6.45
N HIS A 72 -3.74 2.76 -7.53
CA HIS A 72 -4.82 2.82 -8.53
C HIS A 72 -4.86 1.60 -9.41
N VAL A 73 -3.71 1.07 -9.81
CA VAL A 73 -3.58 -0.07 -10.72
C VAL A 73 -3.87 -1.39 -10.00
N ILE A 74 -3.29 -1.60 -8.83
CA ILE A 74 -3.39 -2.89 -8.13
C ILE A 74 -4.55 -2.88 -7.13
N LEU A 75 -4.55 -1.99 -6.14
CA LEU A 75 -5.54 -2.05 -5.05
C LEU A 75 -6.92 -1.55 -5.48
N LEU A 76 -7.00 -0.37 -6.07
CA LEU A 76 -8.23 0.22 -6.62
C LEU A 76 -8.48 -0.21 -8.07
N GLY A 77 -7.66 -1.10 -8.62
CA GLY A 77 -7.85 -1.71 -9.93
C GLY A 77 -8.13 -3.20 -9.77
N VAL A 78 -7.12 -4.03 -10.04
CA VAL A 78 -7.27 -5.49 -10.11
C VAL A 78 -7.89 -6.10 -8.85
N VAL A 79 -7.43 -5.71 -7.65
CA VAL A 79 -7.96 -6.22 -6.39
C VAL A 79 -9.41 -5.76 -6.18
N LYS A 80 -9.72 -4.49 -6.44
CA LYS A 80 -11.10 -3.95 -6.37
C LYS A 80 -12.05 -4.71 -7.31
N TYR A 81 -11.64 -4.97 -8.55
CA TYR A 81 -12.44 -5.71 -9.53
C TYR A 81 -12.76 -7.12 -9.03
N LEU A 82 -11.74 -7.90 -8.64
CA LEU A 82 -11.94 -9.26 -8.16
C LEU A 82 -12.72 -9.30 -6.85
N ALA A 83 -12.39 -8.44 -5.89
CA ALA A 83 -13.07 -8.41 -4.60
C ALA A 83 -14.55 -8.06 -4.74
N ARG A 84 -14.91 -7.07 -5.58
CA ARG A 84 -16.32 -6.73 -5.84
C ARG A 84 -17.06 -7.88 -6.52
N ASP A 85 -16.43 -8.54 -7.50
CA ASP A 85 -17.02 -9.64 -8.24
C ASP A 85 -17.26 -10.87 -7.33
N ASP A 86 -16.23 -11.29 -6.61
CA ASP A 86 -16.23 -12.52 -5.84
C ASP A 86 -16.95 -12.40 -4.49
N ILE A 87 -16.77 -11.28 -3.77
CA ILE A 87 -17.43 -11.06 -2.47
C ILE A 87 -18.86 -10.54 -2.65
N GLY A 88 -19.09 -9.70 -3.68
CA GLY A 88 -20.40 -9.09 -3.94
C GLY A 88 -21.49 -10.11 -4.26
N LYS A 89 -21.13 -11.26 -4.85
CA LYS A 89 -22.05 -12.35 -5.21
C LYS A 89 -22.33 -13.34 -4.09
N LEU A 90 -21.64 -13.25 -2.95
CA LEU A 90 -21.82 -14.19 -1.84
C LEU A 90 -23.20 -14.07 -1.21
N LYS A 91 -23.79 -15.21 -0.82
CA LYS A 91 -25.04 -15.26 -0.05
C LYS A 91 -24.79 -14.85 1.41
N GLU A 92 -25.83 -14.43 2.14
CA GLU A 92 -25.70 -13.96 3.52
C GLU A 92 -25.03 -14.98 4.47
N LYS A 93 -25.32 -16.27 4.31
CA LYS A 93 -24.63 -17.34 5.07
C LYS A 93 -23.13 -17.41 4.77
N GLN A 94 -22.72 -17.21 3.51
CA GLN A 94 -21.31 -17.20 3.14
C GLN A 94 -20.62 -15.94 3.66
N LYS A 95 -21.30 -14.79 3.61
CA LYS A 95 -20.82 -13.54 4.19
C LYS A 95 -20.59 -13.64 5.70
N SER A 96 -21.48 -14.29 6.44
CA SER A 96 -21.30 -14.45 7.90
C SER A 96 -20.10 -15.34 8.25
N ILE A 97 -19.88 -16.42 7.49
CA ILE A 97 -18.69 -17.27 7.60
C ILE A 97 -17.43 -16.46 7.30
N LEU A 98 -17.46 -15.68 6.22
CA LEU A 98 -16.36 -14.84 5.79
C LEU A 98 -15.99 -13.78 6.86
N ILE A 99 -16.99 -13.13 7.47
CA ILE A 99 -16.81 -12.21 8.59
C ILE A 99 -16.13 -12.92 9.76
N GLY A 100 -16.61 -14.11 10.15
CA GLY A 100 -16.03 -14.87 11.24
C GLY A 100 -14.59 -15.28 11.01
N ARG A 101 -14.22 -15.62 9.76
CA ARG A 101 -12.84 -15.93 9.36
C ARG A 101 -11.95 -14.70 9.38
N LEU A 102 -12.42 -13.57 8.85
CA LEU A 102 -11.68 -12.30 8.87
C LEU A 102 -11.41 -11.82 10.30
N ASP A 103 -12.40 -11.88 11.19
CA ASP A 103 -12.23 -11.50 12.60
C ASP A 103 -11.33 -12.46 13.38
N SER A 104 -11.17 -13.70 12.90
CA SER A 104 -10.30 -14.73 13.49
C SER A 104 -8.91 -14.80 12.86
N LEU A 105 -8.65 -13.99 11.83
CA LEU A 105 -7.36 -13.94 11.14
C LEU A 105 -6.24 -13.56 12.12
N ASN A 106 -5.11 -14.27 12.10
CA ASN A 106 -3.93 -13.84 12.83
C ASN A 106 -3.35 -12.58 12.17
N ARG A 107 -3.44 -11.43 12.83
CA ARG A 107 -2.99 -10.14 12.29
C ARG A 107 -1.51 -9.84 12.57
N THR A 108 -0.87 -10.70 13.36
CA THR A 108 0.53 -10.54 13.77
C THR A 108 1.41 -10.44 12.53
N SER A 109 2.23 -9.38 12.46
CA SER A 109 3.15 -9.13 11.34
C SER A 109 2.47 -8.99 9.97
N LEU A 110 1.24 -8.45 9.91
CA LEU A 110 0.58 -8.03 8.65
C LEU A 110 0.48 -6.50 8.46
N ASN A 111 0.94 -5.72 9.45
CA ASN A 111 0.76 -4.26 9.49
C ASN A 111 -0.74 -3.84 9.39
N ILE A 112 -1.62 -4.59 10.09
CA ILE A 112 -3.07 -4.35 10.15
C ILE A 112 -3.49 -4.10 11.61
N ASP A 113 -3.81 -2.85 11.93
CA ASP A 113 -4.19 -2.46 13.30
C ASP A 113 -5.56 -3.05 13.72
N SER A 114 -6.53 -2.98 12.81
CA SER A 114 -7.92 -3.35 13.06
C SER A 114 -8.56 -3.90 11.81
N VAL A 115 -9.21 -5.05 11.95
CA VAL A 115 -10.06 -5.65 10.92
C VAL A 115 -11.49 -5.41 11.36
N LYS A 116 -12.20 -4.51 10.66
CA LYS A 116 -13.64 -4.33 10.85
C LYS A 116 -14.37 -5.24 9.86
N ALA A 117 -14.36 -6.56 10.09
CA ALA A 117 -14.76 -7.54 9.09
C ALA A 117 -16.19 -7.30 8.56
N ALA A 118 -17.15 -7.07 9.45
CA ALA A 118 -18.53 -6.77 9.06
C ALA A 118 -18.63 -5.53 8.15
N TYR A 119 -17.84 -4.48 8.43
CA TYR A 119 -17.77 -3.29 7.59
C TYR A 119 -17.17 -3.61 6.21
N LEU A 120 -16.07 -4.35 6.15
CA LEU A 120 -15.40 -4.72 4.90
C LEU A 120 -16.33 -5.49 3.95
N ILE A 121 -17.09 -6.45 4.49
CA ILE A 121 -17.99 -7.27 3.69
C ILE A 121 -19.27 -6.52 3.32
N LYS A 122 -19.85 -5.75 4.25
CA LYS A 122 -21.08 -4.96 3.97
C LYS A 122 -20.84 -3.85 2.94
N HIS A 123 -19.68 -3.19 3.02
CA HIS A 123 -19.37 -2.01 2.21
C HIS A 123 -18.35 -2.28 1.10
N ILE A 124 -18.30 -3.52 0.58
CA ILE A 124 -17.34 -3.96 -0.44
C ILE A 124 -17.26 -3.04 -1.67
N LYS A 125 -18.37 -2.39 -2.04
CA LYS A 125 -18.45 -1.46 -3.17
C LYS A 125 -17.83 -0.09 -2.90
N SER A 126 -17.69 0.34 -1.66
CA SER A 126 -17.18 1.69 -1.29
C SER A 126 -15.91 1.60 -0.45
N LEU A 127 -15.12 0.54 -0.62
CA LEU A 127 -13.84 0.38 0.07
C LEU A 127 -12.74 1.22 -0.58
N VAL A 128 -11.75 1.60 0.22
CA VAL A 128 -10.54 2.33 -0.19
C VAL A 128 -9.32 1.40 -0.21
N GLY A 129 -8.19 1.87 -0.72
CA GLY A 129 -6.97 1.06 -0.88
C GLY A 129 -6.54 0.30 0.38
N ARG A 130 -6.58 0.93 1.56
CA ARG A 130 -6.26 0.27 2.84
C ARG A 130 -7.13 -0.97 3.12
N HIS A 131 -8.42 -0.90 2.79
CA HIS A 131 -9.34 -2.02 2.99
C HIS A 131 -9.07 -3.17 2.01
N PHE A 132 -8.81 -2.86 0.74
CA PHE A 132 -8.42 -3.86 -0.25
C PHE A 132 -7.08 -4.52 0.09
N LYS A 133 -6.15 -3.78 0.70
CA LYS A 133 -4.88 -4.33 1.22
C LYS A 133 -5.10 -5.37 2.32
N ILE A 134 -6.13 -5.22 3.16
CA ILE A 134 -6.52 -6.22 4.16
C ILE A 134 -7.10 -7.45 3.47
N ILE A 135 -8.04 -7.26 2.54
CA ILE A 135 -8.69 -8.35 1.81
C ILE A 135 -7.64 -9.18 1.05
N LEU A 136 -6.73 -8.53 0.32
CA LEU A 136 -5.67 -9.18 -0.43
C LEU A 136 -4.80 -10.10 0.44
N GLN A 137 -4.32 -9.61 1.60
CA GLN A 137 -3.48 -10.38 2.51
C GLN A 137 -4.24 -11.52 3.23
N ALA A 138 -5.56 -11.43 3.32
CA ALA A 138 -6.42 -12.41 3.98
C ALA A 138 -7.06 -13.41 3.00
N ALA A 139 -7.18 -13.06 1.71
CA ALA A 139 -7.98 -13.76 0.71
C ALA A 139 -7.74 -15.28 0.68
N PRO A 140 -6.49 -15.79 0.70
CA PRO A 140 -6.22 -17.23 0.72
C PRO A 140 -6.88 -17.99 1.87
N PHE A 141 -7.01 -17.35 3.03
CA PHE A 141 -7.49 -17.99 4.26
C PHE A 141 -8.98 -17.82 4.49
N VAL A 142 -9.59 -16.81 3.86
CA VAL A 142 -10.96 -16.41 4.16
C VAL A 142 -11.91 -16.61 2.98
N LEU A 143 -11.45 -16.44 1.74
CA LEU A 143 -12.28 -16.50 0.54
C LEU A 143 -12.25 -17.87 -0.16
N PHE A 144 -11.12 -18.58 -0.12
CA PHE A 144 -10.87 -19.67 -1.07
C PHE A 144 -11.91 -20.79 -1.06
N GLU A 145 -12.45 -21.21 0.08
CA GLU A 145 -13.53 -22.21 0.11
C GLU A 145 -14.79 -21.80 -0.65
N SER A 146 -15.00 -20.50 -0.88
CA SER A 146 -16.14 -19.99 -1.67
C SER A 146 -15.83 -19.79 -3.16
N LEU A 147 -14.58 -20.01 -3.59
CA LEU A 147 -14.11 -19.74 -4.94
C LEU A 147 -13.90 -21.02 -5.76
N SER A 148 -14.10 -20.90 -7.08
CA SER A 148 -13.73 -21.96 -8.02
C SER A 148 -12.20 -22.13 -8.10
N PRO A 149 -11.69 -23.29 -8.54
CA PRO A 149 -10.25 -23.51 -8.73
C PRO A 149 -9.57 -22.44 -9.59
N ASP A 150 -10.19 -22.04 -10.71
CA ASP A 150 -9.64 -21.00 -11.59
C ASP A 150 -9.57 -19.64 -10.90
N ARG A 151 -10.60 -19.27 -10.14
CA ARG A 151 -10.60 -18.02 -9.37
C ARG A 151 -9.56 -18.02 -8.25
N LYS A 152 -9.32 -19.16 -7.58
CA LYS A 152 -8.22 -19.30 -6.62
C LYS A 152 -6.87 -19.07 -7.28
N ALA A 153 -6.65 -19.64 -8.46
CA ALA A 153 -5.39 -19.47 -9.20
C ALA A 153 -5.13 -17.99 -9.54
N ILE A 154 -6.16 -17.24 -9.94
CA ILE A 154 -6.07 -15.79 -10.14
C ILE A 154 -5.67 -15.07 -8.86
N TRP A 155 -6.38 -15.30 -7.75
CA TRP A 155 -6.07 -14.65 -6.46
C TRP A 155 -4.67 -14.97 -5.97
N LEU A 156 -4.21 -16.21 -6.13
CA LEU A 156 -2.85 -16.62 -5.76
C LEU A 156 -1.79 -15.91 -6.60
N ALA A 157 -1.98 -15.86 -7.92
CA ALA A 157 -1.07 -15.14 -8.80
C ALA A 157 -1.04 -13.64 -8.47
N LEU A 158 -2.19 -13.05 -8.16
CA LEU A 158 -2.28 -11.65 -7.73
C LEU A 158 -1.55 -11.41 -6.41
N CYS A 159 -1.73 -12.29 -5.41
CA CYS A 159 -1.00 -12.21 -4.14
C CYS A 159 0.52 -12.23 -4.38
N LYS A 160 1.01 -13.13 -5.25
CA LYS A 160 2.44 -13.21 -5.60
C LYS A 160 2.93 -11.90 -6.20
N VAL A 161 2.25 -11.34 -7.22
CA VAL A 161 2.61 -10.03 -7.82
C VAL A 161 2.65 -8.91 -6.77
N CYS A 162 1.64 -8.84 -5.89
CA CYS A 162 1.55 -7.78 -4.89
C CYS A 162 2.70 -7.84 -3.87
N THR A 163 3.22 -9.03 -3.54
CA THR A 163 4.35 -9.15 -2.61
C THR A 163 5.62 -8.49 -3.13
N PHE A 164 5.77 -8.37 -4.44
CA PHE A 164 6.83 -7.59 -5.09
C PHE A 164 6.42 -6.12 -5.16
N ALA A 165 5.25 -5.79 -5.72
CA ALA A 165 4.82 -4.41 -5.93
C ALA A 165 4.84 -3.54 -4.64
N PHE A 166 4.55 -4.12 -3.47
CA PHE A 166 4.57 -3.41 -2.18
C PHE A 166 5.86 -3.57 -1.38
N GLN A 167 6.91 -4.20 -1.94
CA GLN A 167 8.20 -4.38 -1.29
C GLN A 167 8.99 -3.08 -1.32
N THR A 168 9.38 -2.56 -0.15
CA THR A 168 10.04 -1.25 -0.04
C THR A 168 11.57 -1.28 -0.17
N ARG A 169 12.18 -2.46 -0.13
CA ARG A 169 13.64 -2.66 -0.26
C ARG A 169 13.91 -3.83 -1.17
N ILE A 170 14.73 -3.64 -2.20
CA ILE A 170 15.13 -4.68 -3.15
C ILE A 170 16.60 -5.01 -2.90
N THR A 171 16.92 -6.28 -2.62
CA THR A 171 18.30 -6.73 -2.34
C THR A 171 19.08 -7.02 -3.61
N SER A 172 18.47 -7.72 -4.56
CA SER A 172 19.02 -8.01 -5.90
C SER A 172 18.01 -7.56 -6.95
N LEU A 173 18.34 -6.49 -7.70
CA LEU A 173 17.41 -5.91 -8.67
C LEU A 173 17.18 -6.86 -9.86
N SER A 174 18.23 -7.50 -10.37
CA SER A 174 18.15 -8.42 -11.51
C SER A 174 17.23 -9.61 -11.23
N ASP A 175 17.40 -10.25 -10.07
CA ASP A 175 16.58 -11.41 -9.69
C ASP A 175 15.15 -10.97 -9.41
N TYR A 176 14.98 -9.85 -8.70
CA TYR A 176 13.68 -9.27 -8.41
C TYR A 176 12.87 -8.99 -9.69
N LEU A 177 13.48 -8.36 -10.70
CA LEU A 177 12.81 -8.03 -11.96
C LEU A 177 12.44 -9.29 -12.75
N LYS A 178 13.33 -10.28 -12.78
CA LYS A 178 13.08 -11.57 -13.44
C LYS A 178 11.89 -12.29 -12.80
N GLU A 179 11.86 -12.40 -11.47
CA GLU A 179 10.78 -13.04 -10.74
C GLU A 179 9.46 -12.27 -10.87
N LEU A 180 9.50 -10.94 -10.79
CA LEU A 180 8.33 -10.08 -10.97
C LEU A 180 7.70 -10.28 -12.35
N LYS A 181 8.49 -10.28 -13.43
CA LYS A 181 8.00 -10.50 -14.80
C LYS A 181 7.30 -11.86 -14.93
N ILE A 182 7.87 -12.92 -14.34
CA ILE A 182 7.26 -14.26 -14.31
C ILE A 182 5.90 -14.23 -13.60
N HIS A 183 5.81 -13.60 -12.43
CA HIS A 183 4.56 -13.52 -11.68
C HIS A 183 3.48 -12.69 -12.38
N ILE A 184 3.87 -11.59 -13.04
CA ILE A 184 2.94 -10.78 -13.85
C ILE A 184 2.40 -11.60 -15.02
N GLN A 185 3.28 -12.30 -15.75
CA GLN A 185 2.85 -13.20 -16.83
C GLN A 185 1.92 -14.29 -16.34
N ARG A 186 2.17 -14.87 -15.16
CA ARG A 186 1.31 -15.91 -14.58
C ARG A 186 -0.06 -15.36 -14.17
N LEU A 187 -0.11 -14.15 -13.62
CA LEU A 187 -1.38 -13.46 -13.34
C LEU A 187 -2.18 -13.22 -14.62
N LEU A 188 -1.55 -12.65 -15.65
CA LEU A 188 -2.18 -12.37 -16.93
C LEU A 188 -2.67 -13.65 -17.62
N TYR A 189 -1.89 -14.74 -17.54
CA TYR A 189 -2.31 -16.07 -18.01
C TYR A 189 -3.62 -16.51 -17.36
N HIS A 190 -3.71 -16.51 -16.03
CA HIS A 190 -4.94 -16.95 -15.35
C HIS A 190 -6.13 -16.02 -15.62
N MET A 191 -5.89 -14.71 -15.71
CA MET A 191 -6.92 -13.73 -16.04
C MET A 191 -7.46 -13.98 -17.46
N ILE A 192 -6.60 -13.98 -18.49
CA ILE A 192 -7.00 -14.15 -19.89
C ILE A 192 -7.66 -15.51 -20.11
N LYS A 193 -7.12 -16.58 -19.50
CA LYS A 193 -7.72 -17.92 -19.57
C LYS A 193 -9.16 -17.93 -19.05
N SER A 194 -9.46 -17.15 -18.01
CA SER A 194 -10.81 -17.05 -17.46
C SER A 194 -11.77 -16.32 -18.39
N ASN A 195 -11.31 -15.23 -19.01
CA ASN A 195 -12.05 -14.47 -20.02
C ASN A 195 -11.08 -13.53 -20.75
N ALA A 196 -10.97 -13.59 -22.07
CA ALA A 196 -10.06 -12.72 -22.80
C ALA A 196 -10.45 -11.23 -22.74
N GLN A 197 -11.69 -10.88 -22.38
CA GLN A 197 -12.13 -9.49 -22.21
C GLN A 197 -11.34 -8.68 -21.17
N TRP A 198 -10.59 -9.33 -20.27
CA TRP A 198 -9.70 -8.64 -19.35
C TRP A 198 -8.70 -7.72 -20.04
N VAL A 199 -8.37 -7.95 -21.31
CA VAL A 199 -7.53 -7.05 -22.12
C VAL A 199 -8.10 -5.64 -22.26
N ASN A 200 -9.42 -5.49 -22.13
CA ASN A 200 -10.09 -4.18 -22.21
C ASN A 200 -9.91 -3.35 -20.93
N LYS A 201 -9.33 -3.91 -19.85
CA LYS A 201 -9.04 -3.16 -18.61
C LYS A 201 -7.63 -2.54 -18.69
N PRO A 202 -7.49 -1.21 -18.83
CA PRO A 202 -6.19 -0.56 -19.00
C PRO A 202 -5.22 -0.85 -17.85
N LYS A 203 -5.74 -0.92 -16.61
CA LYS A 203 -4.97 -1.23 -15.40
C LYS A 203 -4.25 -2.59 -15.48
N LEU A 204 -4.77 -3.57 -16.24
CA LEU A 204 -4.08 -4.84 -16.44
C LEU A 204 -2.91 -4.71 -17.42
N HIS A 205 -3.07 -3.91 -18.48
CA HIS A 205 -1.99 -3.61 -19.40
C HIS A 205 -0.84 -2.88 -18.68
N MET A 206 -1.17 -1.92 -17.80
CA MET A 206 -0.16 -1.18 -17.02
C MET A 206 0.75 -2.08 -16.18
N LEU A 207 0.31 -3.27 -15.76
CA LEU A 207 1.17 -4.20 -15.01
C LEU A 207 2.40 -4.62 -15.83
N LEU A 208 2.30 -4.71 -17.16
CA LEU A 208 3.44 -5.09 -18.02
C LEU A 208 4.61 -4.12 -17.88
N HIS A 209 4.32 -2.84 -17.61
CA HIS A 209 5.30 -1.75 -17.49
C HIS A 209 5.87 -1.61 -16.08
N LEU A 210 5.31 -2.31 -15.09
CA LEU A 210 5.71 -2.16 -13.69
C LEU A 210 7.18 -2.54 -13.47
N ALA A 211 7.68 -3.57 -14.14
CA ALA A 211 9.06 -4.00 -14.01
C ALA A 211 10.04 -2.94 -14.55
N GLU A 212 9.72 -2.33 -15.69
CA GLU A 212 10.54 -1.28 -16.31
C GLU A 212 10.53 0.00 -15.46
N CYS A 213 9.37 0.38 -14.92
CA CYS A 213 9.27 1.48 -13.95
C CYS A 213 10.14 1.23 -12.72
N ILE A 214 10.20 -0.01 -12.22
CA ILE A 214 11.03 -0.36 -11.06
C ILE A 214 12.51 -0.38 -11.40
N GLU A 215 12.88 -0.82 -12.59
CA GLU A 215 14.25 -0.79 -13.09
C GLU A 215 14.78 0.65 -13.14
N TRP A 216 13.95 1.59 -13.61
CA TRP A 216 14.31 2.99 -13.76
C TRP A 216 14.26 3.80 -12.45
N MET A 217 13.17 3.68 -11.67
CA MET A 217 12.89 4.53 -10.49
C MET A 217 13.11 3.84 -9.14
N GLY A 218 13.46 2.55 -9.14
CA GLY A 218 13.56 1.73 -7.93
C GLY A 218 12.21 1.20 -7.46
N SER A 219 12.11 0.81 -6.18
CA SER A 219 10.87 0.23 -5.62
C SER A 219 9.62 1.05 -5.97
N ALA A 220 8.52 0.38 -6.31
CA ALA A 220 7.25 1.04 -6.67
C ALA A 220 6.67 1.93 -5.56
N SER A 221 7.09 1.73 -4.31
CA SER A 221 6.77 2.64 -3.22
C SER A 221 7.34 4.06 -3.38
N LEU A 222 8.36 4.25 -4.23
CA LEU A 222 9.03 5.53 -4.44
C LEU A 222 8.24 6.47 -5.35
N PHE A 223 7.47 5.91 -6.29
CA PHE A 223 6.65 6.66 -7.25
C PHE A 223 5.14 6.48 -7.04
N SER A 224 4.71 5.98 -5.88
CA SER A 224 3.28 5.95 -5.52
C SER A 224 2.79 7.35 -5.12
N THR A 225 1.58 7.69 -5.57
CA THR A 225 0.98 9.02 -5.38
C THR A 225 0.25 9.18 -4.04
N GLU A 226 0.13 8.11 -3.24
CA GLU A 226 -0.61 8.13 -1.96
C GLU A 226 -0.16 9.27 -1.03
N LYS A 227 1.14 9.59 -1.01
CA LYS A 227 1.66 10.73 -0.22
C LYS A 227 1.13 12.07 -0.72
N PHE A 228 1.06 12.26 -2.02
CA PHE A 228 0.52 13.49 -2.62
C PHE A 228 -0.99 13.57 -2.38
N GLU A 229 -1.73 12.47 -2.56
CA GLU A 229 -3.18 12.42 -2.28
C GLU A 229 -3.51 12.65 -0.81
N SER A 230 -2.66 12.18 0.12
CA SER A 230 -2.84 12.45 1.54
C SER A 230 -2.84 13.96 1.85
N TYR A 231 -2.23 14.78 1.00
CA TYR A 231 -2.24 16.24 1.09
C TYR A 231 -3.62 16.84 0.86
N ASN A 232 -4.51 16.15 0.15
CA ASN A 232 -5.91 16.57 0.01
C ASN A 232 -6.61 16.68 1.37
N GLY A 233 -6.19 15.89 2.36
CA GLY A 233 -6.66 16.04 3.74
C GLY A 233 -6.23 17.38 4.36
N VAL A 234 -5.01 17.84 4.09
CA VAL A 234 -4.50 19.13 4.57
C VAL A 234 -5.24 20.29 3.90
N LEU A 235 -5.49 20.20 2.59
CA LEU A 235 -6.30 21.17 1.84
C LEU A 235 -7.71 21.30 2.42
N ARG A 236 -8.39 20.16 2.65
CA ARG A 236 -9.72 20.12 3.26
C ARG A 236 -9.72 20.71 4.66
N GLN A 237 -8.70 20.42 5.47
CA GLN A 237 -8.58 20.97 6.81
C GLN A 237 -8.45 22.50 6.80
N ALA A 238 -7.64 23.06 5.90
CA ALA A 238 -7.51 24.51 5.75
C ALA A 238 -8.85 25.16 5.36
N CYS A 239 -9.61 24.53 4.46
CA CYS A 239 -10.95 24.99 4.07
C CYS A 239 -11.97 24.93 5.22
N VAL A 240 -11.98 23.84 6.00
CA VAL A 240 -12.93 23.66 7.13
C VAL A 240 -12.79 24.77 8.18
N HIS A 241 -11.56 25.24 8.42
CA HIS A 241 -11.23 26.29 9.40
C HIS A 241 -11.23 27.72 8.84
N SER A 242 -11.63 27.90 7.58
CA SER A 242 -11.80 29.24 7.01
C SER A 242 -13.21 29.78 7.27
N ASN A 243 -13.43 31.07 6.96
CA ASN A 243 -14.77 31.66 7.01
C ASN A 243 -15.70 31.15 5.88
N ARG A 244 -15.15 30.37 4.94
CA ARG A 244 -15.80 29.74 3.78
C ARG A 244 -16.46 30.70 2.79
N LEU A 245 -16.19 32.01 2.89
CA LEU A 245 -16.68 33.02 1.94
C LEU A 245 -15.90 32.96 0.63
N SER A 246 -14.60 32.68 0.69
CA SER A 246 -13.74 32.47 -0.49
C SER A 246 -12.72 31.36 -0.21
N PRO A 247 -13.14 30.08 -0.27
CA PRO A 247 -12.28 28.95 0.11
C PRO A 247 -10.94 28.92 -0.63
N GLY A 248 -10.93 29.24 -1.93
CA GLY A 248 -9.69 29.27 -2.72
C GLY A 248 -8.69 30.31 -2.21
N ARG A 249 -9.16 31.52 -1.90
CA ARG A 249 -8.32 32.59 -1.34
C ARG A 249 -7.80 32.22 0.05
N ASP A 250 -8.68 31.70 0.91
CA ASP A 250 -8.32 31.36 2.30
C ASP A 250 -7.28 30.23 2.36
N VAL A 251 -7.46 29.20 1.52
CA VAL A 251 -6.50 28.12 1.33
C VAL A 251 -5.17 28.71 0.85
N ALA A 252 -5.16 29.51 -0.21
CA ALA A 252 -3.93 30.12 -0.73
C ALA A 252 -3.18 30.94 0.34
N VAL A 253 -3.88 31.78 1.11
CA VAL A 253 -3.29 32.56 2.21
C VAL A 253 -2.71 31.64 3.29
N THR A 254 -3.42 30.58 3.67
CA THR A 254 -2.96 29.61 4.66
C THR A 254 -1.66 28.93 4.23
N PHE A 255 -1.59 28.44 2.99
CA PHE A 255 -0.38 27.82 2.46
C PHE A 255 0.76 28.82 2.27
N ASN A 256 0.46 30.06 1.85
CA ASN A 256 1.45 31.13 1.77
C ASN A 256 2.07 31.42 3.15
N ASN A 257 1.24 31.51 4.19
CA ASN A 257 1.72 31.71 5.56
C ASN A 257 2.60 30.55 6.03
N TYR A 258 2.21 29.31 5.74
CA TYR A 258 3.00 28.13 6.10
C TYR A 258 4.35 28.09 5.38
N SER A 259 4.38 28.37 4.08
CA SER A 259 5.61 28.46 3.29
C SER A 259 6.50 29.61 3.74
N THR A 260 5.94 30.77 4.04
CA THR A 260 6.67 31.93 4.58
C THR A 260 7.30 31.62 5.93
N LEU A 261 6.55 31.00 6.84
CA LEU A 261 7.07 30.56 8.14
C LEU A 261 8.23 29.58 7.99
N LYS A 262 8.07 28.56 7.12
CA LYS A 262 9.15 27.60 6.83
C LYS A 262 10.39 28.29 6.30
N PHE A 263 10.23 29.18 5.32
CA PHE A 263 11.32 29.92 4.71
C PHE A 263 12.08 30.76 5.75
N LEU A 264 11.37 31.53 6.58
CA LEU A 264 11.98 32.37 7.62
C LEU A 264 12.71 31.53 8.68
N LEU A 265 12.04 30.49 9.22
CA LEU A 265 12.58 29.67 10.30
C LEU A 265 13.76 28.80 9.85
N SER A 266 13.78 28.36 8.60
CA SER A 266 14.87 27.58 8.01
C SER A 266 16.08 28.43 7.60
N GLY A 267 16.03 29.75 7.78
CA GLY A 267 17.12 30.66 7.43
C GLY A 267 17.15 31.08 5.96
N GLY A 268 15.99 31.13 5.32
CA GLY A 268 15.82 31.69 3.97
C GLY A 268 16.38 33.10 3.85
N VAL A 269 16.90 33.40 2.66
CA VAL A 269 17.61 34.65 2.36
C VAL A 269 16.71 35.56 1.53
N ILE A 270 16.44 36.75 2.04
CA ILE A 270 15.65 37.78 1.36
C ILE A 270 16.59 38.80 0.77
N TYR A 271 16.49 39.03 -0.53
CA TYR A 271 17.20 40.10 -1.23
C TYR A 271 16.35 41.39 -1.21
N ASN A 272 16.98 42.50 -0.83
CA ASN A 272 16.36 43.82 -0.89
C ASN A 272 16.98 44.61 -2.05
N GLU A 273 16.20 44.80 -3.11
CA GLU A 273 16.64 45.48 -4.33
C GLU A 273 17.06 46.94 -4.09
N GLN A 274 16.40 47.64 -3.17
CA GLN A 274 16.68 49.05 -2.88
C GLN A 274 18.03 49.25 -2.20
N THR A 275 18.44 48.29 -1.38
CA THR A 275 19.71 48.36 -0.62
C THR A 275 20.82 47.52 -1.25
N GLY A 276 20.50 46.68 -2.24
CA GLY A 276 21.41 45.72 -2.85
C GLY A 276 21.93 44.64 -1.87
N ARG A 277 21.26 44.44 -0.73
CA ARG A 277 21.72 43.56 0.35
C ARG A 277 20.79 42.38 0.56
N THR A 278 21.39 41.27 0.98
CA THR A 278 20.65 40.10 1.45
C THR A 278 20.51 40.14 2.97
N SER A 279 19.40 39.61 3.48
CA SER A 279 19.11 39.50 4.90
C SER A 279 18.48 38.15 5.21
N THR A 280 18.60 37.70 6.46
CA THR A 280 17.96 36.48 6.95
C THR A 280 17.20 36.80 8.24
N ALA A 281 16.28 35.92 8.64
CA ALA A 281 15.69 36.00 9.96
C ALA A 281 16.78 36.00 11.06
N SER A 282 16.54 36.72 12.15
CA SER A 282 17.48 36.84 13.26
C SER A 282 17.79 35.47 13.88
N ARG A 283 18.91 35.36 14.61
CA ARG A 283 19.27 34.10 15.28
C ARG A 283 18.17 33.62 16.24
N ASN A 284 17.51 34.54 16.96
CA ASN A 284 16.45 34.19 17.91
C ASN A 284 15.21 33.61 17.22
N VAL A 285 14.85 34.12 16.04
CA VAL A 285 13.72 33.58 15.25
C VAL A 285 14.06 32.17 14.74
N ARG A 286 15.29 31.97 14.25
CA ARG A 286 15.75 30.64 13.80
C ARG A 286 15.89 29.65 14.96
N ALA A 287 16.30 30.13 16.14
CA ALA A 287 16.43 29.34 17.36
C ALA A 287 15.09 28.71 17.80
N ALA A 288 13.98 29.43 17.60
CA ALA A 288 12.65 28.91 17.88
C ALA A 288 12.35 27.60 17.13
N PHE A 289 12.94 27.41 15.95
CA PHE A 289 12.85 26.17 15.18
C PHE A 289 13.97 25.18 15.50
N SER A 290 15.23 25.61 15.57
CA SER A 290 16.35 24.68 15.82
C SER A 290 16.25 24.01 17.20
N ASP A 291 15.76 24.73 18.20
CA ASP A 291 15.79 24.30 19.59
C ASP A 291 14.47 23.64 20.02
N ASN A 292 13.48 23.59 19.13
CA ASN A 292 12.16 23.02 19.42
C ASN A 292 11.81 21.84 18.48
N PRO A 293 12.13 20.59 18.90
CA PRO A 293 11.79 19.40 18.13
C PRO A 293 10.29 19.17 17.90
N GLN A 294 9.40 19.78 18.70
CA GLN A 294 7.95 19.70 18.45
C GLN A 294 7.57 20.60 17.27
N LEU A 295 8.09 21.83 17.23
CA LEU A 295 7.88 22.75 16.12
C LEU A 295 8.43 22.17 14.81
N GLN A 296 9.66 21.62 14.83
CA GLN A 296 10.24 20.91 13.68
C GLN A 296 9.27 19.87 13.12
N ARG A 297 8.75 18.99 13.99
CA ARG A 297 7.84 17.91 13.58
C ARG A 297 6.53 18.42 13.00
N SER A 298 5.96 19.49 13.56
CA SER A 298 4.77 20.14 12.99
C SER A 298 5.02 20.75 11.59
N MET A 299 6.27 21.08 11.27
CA MET A 299 6.68 21.60 9.96
C MET A 299 7.17 20.51 9.00
N GLY A 300 7.10 19.23 9.41
CA GLY A 300 7.52 18.08 8.61
C GLY A 300 9.03 17.81 8.63
N TYR A 301 9.76 18.34 9.61
CA TYR A 301 11.19 18.10 9.81
C TYR A 301 11.44 17.40 11.16
N ASP A 302 12.43 16.52 11.26
CA ASP A 302 12.90 16.00 12.54
C ASP A 302 14.40 15.82 12.48
N SER A 303 15.15 16.77 13.06
CA SER A 303 16.62 16.76 13.10
C SER A 303 17.18 15.44 13.63
N ARG A 304 16.48 14.80 14.58
CA ARG A 304 16.88 13.49 15.11
C ARG A 304 16.77 12.40 14.07
N THR A 305 15.78 12.44 13.17
CA THR A 305 15.70 11.42 12.10
C THR A 305 16.77 11.59 11.03
N ALA A 306 17.36 12.78 10.91
CA ALA A 306 18.46 13.06 10.00
C ALA A 306 19.84 12.69 10.61
N GLN A 307 19.95 12.66 11.93
CA GLN A 307 21.21 12.41 12.66
C GLN A 307 21.27 11.03 13.33
N ASP A 308 20.16 10.50 13.85
CA ASP A 308 20.06 9.16 14.40
C ASP A 308 19.99 8.12 13.27
N ILE A 309 21.15 7.60 12.89
CA ILE A 309 21.23 6.23 12.41
C ILE A 309 20.90 5.36 13.63
N HIS A 310 19.63 5.06 13.86
CA HIS A 310 19.25 4.12 14.92
C HIS A 310 20.05 2.81 14.73
N SER A 311 20.95 2.52 15.68
CA SER A 311 21.64 1.23 15.74
C SER A 311 20.62 0.19 16.21
N TYR A 312 19.86 -0.37 15.28
CA TYR A 312 19.03 -1.54 15.57
C TYR A 312 19.93 -2.73 15.90
N PRO A 313 19.51 -3.63 16.81
CA PRO A 313 18.23 -3.68 17.52
C PRO A 313 18.12 -2.75 18.74
N VAL A 314 16.89 -2.34 19.10
CA VAL A 314 16.60 -1.50 20.29
C VAL A 314 15.43 -2.07 21.08
N ASP A 315 15.51 -2.17 22.41
CA ASP A 315 14.36 -2.50 23.28
C ASP A 315 13.54 -1.25 23.65
N LEU A 316 12.21 -1.37 23.65
CA LEU A 316 11.32 -0.21 23.80
C LEU A 316 11.03 0.20 25.26
N ASN A 317 11.75 -0.31 26.26
CA ASN A 317 11.48 -0.08 27.69
C ASN A 317 10.00 -0.23 28.11
N THR A 318 9.23 -1.02 27.36
CA THR A 318 7.83 -1.31 27.62
C THR A 318 7.69 -2.19 28.87
N ARG A 319 6.65 -1.96 29.67
CA ARG A 319 6.36 -2.75 30.87
C ARG A 319 6.08 -4.21 30.50
N LEU A 320 6.85 -5.15 31.06
CA LEU A 320 6.62 -6.57 30.91
C LEU A 320 5.42 -7.02 31.77
N PRO A 321 4.38 -7.66 31.19
CA PRO A 321 3.27 -8.23 31.96
C PRO A 321 3.75 -9.28 32.97
N LYS A 322 3.13 -9.32 34.16
CA LYS A 322 3.53 -10.29 35.21
C LYS A 322 3.38 -11.74 34.74
N SER A 323 2.35 -12.03 33.93
CA SER A 323 2.08 -13.34 33.33
C SER A 323 3.14 -13.81 32.33
N ASP A 324 3.93 -12.87 31.78
CA ASP A 324 4.94 -13.17 30.76
C ASP A 324 6.35 -13.25 31.33
N LYS A 325 6.52 -12.98 32.63
CA LYS A 325 7.81 -13.12 33.31
C LYS A 325 8.23 -14.59 33.32
N GLN A 326 9.45 -14.83 32.86
CA GLN A 326 10.07 -16.15 32.85
C GLN A 326 11.38 -16.13 33.63
N GLY A 327 11.83 -17.29 34.10
CA GLY A 327 13.18 -17.47 34.62
C GLY A 327 14.22 -17.28 33.52
N ILE A 328 15.46 -16.94 33.91
CA ILE A 328 16.56 -16.79 32.95
C ILE A 328 16.79 -18.14 32.24
N PRO A 329 16.83 -18.17 30.89
CA PRO A 329 17.07 -19.41 30.15
C PRO A 329 18.40 -20.06 30.54
N LEU A 330 18.40 -21.39 30.71
CA LEU A 330 19.57 -22.20 31.08
C LEU A 330 20.74 -22.07 30.07
N GLN A 331 20.47 -21.64 28.85
CA GLN A 331 21.49 -21.39 27.84
C GLN A 331 22.36 -20.15 28.16
N PHE A 332 21.97 -19.34 29.15
CA PHE A 332 22.78 -18.21 29.63
C PHE A 332 23.68 -18.55 30.83
N THR A 333 23.55 -19.74 31.43
CA THR A 333 24.25 -20.07 32.69
C THR A 333 25.75 -20.37 32.55
N ASP A 334 26.32 -20.33 31.34
CA ASP A 334 27.75 -20.47 31.11
C ASP A 334 28.47 -19.11 31.07
N GLY A 335 29.17 -18.80 32.17
CA GLY A 335 30.39 -17.96 32.16
C GLY A 335 30.22 -16.44 32.33
N GLY A 336 30.52 -15.94 33.55
CA GLY A 336 30.97 -14.56 33.80
C GLY A 336 30.24 -13.84 34.93
N THR A 337 30.97 -13.56 36.02
CA THR A 337 30.51 -12.98 37.30
C THR A 337 29.97 -11.53 37.28
N HIS A 338 29.73 -10.93 36.11
CA HIS A 338 29.27 -9.52 36.01
C HIS A 338 28.24 -9.23 34.89
N LEU A 339 27.51 -10.25 34.41
CA LEU A 339 26.54 -10.06 33.33
C LEU A 339 25.14 -9.76 33.86
N CYS A 340 24.58 -8.61 33.48
CA CYS A 340 23.19 -8.26 33.78
C CYS A 340 22.27 -8.78 32.67
N ILE A 341 21.51 -9.84 32.97
CA ILE A 341 20.54 -10.43 32.06
C ILE A 341 19.14 -10.00 32.51
N ARG A 342 18.36 -9.44 31.59
CA ARG A 342 16.99 -8.99 31.86
C ARG A 342 16.05 -9.40 30.73
N GLN A 343 14.86 -9.84 31.09
CA GLN A 343 13.79 -10.06 30.12
C GLN A 343 13.20 -8.73 29.65
N VAL A 344 12.96 -8.60 28.34
CA VAL A 344 12.33 -7.43 27.73
C VAL A 344 11.02 -7.82 27.05
N ALA A 345 10.06 -6.90 27.01
CA ALA A 345 8.75 -7.18 26.41
C ALA A 345 8.78 -7.12 24.87
N GLN A 346 9.56 -6.17 24.33
CA GLN A 346 9.54 -5.83 22.91
C GLN A 346 10.93 -5.38 22.45
N ILE A 347 11.35 -5.86 21.28
CA ILE A 347 12.60 -5.45 20.60
C ILE A 347 12.26 -5.03 19.19
N LYS A 348 12.84 -3.92 18.75
CA LYS A 348 12.73 -3.40 17.39
C LYS A 348 13.98 -3.79 16.60
N LEU A 349 13.82 -4.67 15.60
CA LEU A 349 14.90 -5.13 14.71
C LEU A 349 15.18 -4.14 13.57
N SER A 350 14.18 -3.34 13.18
CA SER A 350 14.30 -2.26 12.21
C SER A 350 13.14 -1.26 12.39
N LYS A 351 13.12 -0.16 11.63
CA LYS A 351 12.08 0.89 11.70
C LYS A 351 10.64 0.34 11.71
N HIS A 352 10.40 -0.76 10.99
CA HIS A 352 9.08 -1.36 10.79
C HIS A 352 8.97 -2.80 11.29
N ASN A 353 9.98 -3.31 12.02
CA ASN A 353 10.00 -4.70 12.45
C ASN A 353 10.12 -4.81 13.96
N LEU A 354 8.98 -5.02 14.62
CA LEU A 354 8.84 -5.20 16.05
C LEU A 354 8.65 -6.68 16.36
N ILE A 355 9.48 -7.22 17.24
CA ILE A 355 9.32 -8.58 17.78
C ILE A 355 8.91 -8.51 19.24
N GLN A 356 8.02 -9.42 19.62
CA GLN A 356 7.49 -9.60 20.97
C GLN A 356 7.02 -11.06 21.13
N LYS A 357 6.65 -11.45 22.35
CA LYS A 357 6.05 -12.79 22.59
C LYS A 357 4.86 -13.03 21.64
N GLY A 358 4.81 -14.21 21.04
CA GLY A 358 3.77 -14.61 20.09
C GLY A 358 4.01 -14.19 18.64
N VAL A 359 5.13 -13.52 18.33
CA VAL A 359 5.51 -13.17 16.95
C VAL A 359 6.30 -14.31 16.32
N TYR A 360 5.93 -14.68 15.09
CA TYR A 360 6.71 -15.61 14.27
C TYR A 360 7.87 -14.87 13.62
N VAL A 361 9.07 -15.44 13.67
CA VAL A 361 10.31 -14.88 13.14
C VAL A 361 11.02 -15.89 12.26
N VAL A 362 11.79 -15.39 11.30
CA VAL A 362 12.71 -16.20 10.49
C VAL A 362 14.11 -16.11 11.06
N VAL A 363 14.66 -17.27 11.40
CA VAL A 363 16.02 -17.47 11.88
C VAL A 363 16.89 -17.89 10.70
N ASP A 364 17.96 -17.14 10.47
CA ASP A 364 19.01 -17.50 9.53
C ASP A 364 19.94 -18.52 10.18
N ARG A 365 19.88 -19.75 9.68
CA ARG A 365 20.78 -20.84 10.04
C ARG A 365 21.31 -21.47 8.75
N ALA A 366 22.24 -20.75 8.12
CA ALA A 366 22.87 -21.16 6.87
C ALA A 366 23.16 -22.68 6.83
N PRO A 367 22.76 -23.38 5.75
CA PRO A 367 22.21 -22.85 4.50
C PRO A 367 20.67 -22.66 4.48
N LYS A 368 19.97 -22.81 5.63
CA LYS A 368 18.49 -22.81 5.68
C LYS A 368 17.93 -21.62 6.46
N PHE A 369 16.73 -21.21 6.08
CA PHE A 369 15.88 -20.34 6.89
C PHE A 369 14.91 -21.19 7.70
N LEU A 370 14.85 -20.95 9.00
CA LEU A 370 13.96 -21.67 9.92
C LEU A 370 12.90 -20.72 10.45
N VAL A 371 11.71 -21.25 10.76
CA VAL A 371 10.63 -20.49 11.41
C VAL A 371 10.69 -20.74 12.91
N GLY A 372 10.51 -19.68 13.70
CA GLY A 372 10.40 -19.76 15.15
C GLY A 372 9.30 -18.86 15.70
N LEU A 373 8.62 -19.30 16.75
CA LEU A 373 7.69 -18.49 17.53
C LEU A 373 8.41 -17.93 18.75
N VAL A 374 8.41 -16.60 18.90
CA VAL A 374 9.04 -15.93 20.04
C VAL A 374 8.27 -16.22 21.33
N GLU A 375 8.92 -16.85 22.30
CA GLU A 375 8.35 -17.13 23.63
C GLU A 375 8.74 -16.06 24.65
N SER A 376 10.01 -15.61 24.60
CA SER A 376 10.52 -14.52 25.44
C SER A 376 11.72 -13.83 24.79
N LEU A 377 11.96 -12.58 25.18
CA LEU A 377 13.05 -11.75 24.68
C LEU A 377 13.95 -11.33 25.83
N TRP A 378 15.25 -11.25 25.57
CA TRP A 378 16.27 -11.07 26.59
C TRP A 378 17.32 -10.08 26.13
N VAL A 379 17.81 -9.27 27.06
CA VAL A 379 18.99 -8.42 26.87
C VAL A 379 20.09 -8.89 27.81
N LYS A 380 21.29 -9.09 27.25
CA LYS A 380 22.52 -9.34 27.97
C LYS A 380 23.34 -8.05 27.93
N SER A 381 23.48 -7.40 29.09
CA SER A 381 24.19 -6.13 29.21
C SER A 381 25.54 -6.33 29.90
N SER A 382 26.58 -5.74 29.30
CA SER A 382 27.91 -5.52 29.88
C SER A 382 28.17 -4.01 30.00
N LEU A 383 29.25 -3.59 30.68
CA LEU A 383 29.59 -2.17 30.89
C LEU A 383 29.64 -1.35 29.59
N ALA A 384 29.94 -1.98 28.43
CA ALA A 384 30.10 -1.30 27.14
C ALA A 384 29.13 -1.75 26.04
N ARG A 385 28.39 -2.85 26.23
CA ARG A 385 27.63 -3.48 25.13
C ARG A 385 26.33 -4.13 25.60
N ARG A 386 25.29 -4.00 24.77
CA ARG A 386 24.01 -4.71 24.91
C ARG A 386 23.82 -5.65 23.74
N ASP A 387 23.69 -6.94 24.05
CA ASP A 387 23.33 -7.96 23.07
C ASP A 387 21.90 -8.45 23.35
N TYR A 388 21.16 -8.69 22.27
CA TYR A 388 19.76 -9.03 22.34
C TYR A 388 19.51 -10.44 21.82
N TYR A 389 18.62 -11.17 22.50
CA TYR A 389 18.33 -12.56 22.21
C TYR A 389 16.82 -12.80 22.25
N ALA A 390 16.37 -13.79 21.48
CA ALA A 390 15.01 -14.31 21.49
C ALA A 390 15.06 -15.80 21.83
N LEU A 391 14.31 -16.22 22.84
CA LEU A 391 13.98 -17.63 23.03
C LEU A 391 12.83 -17.96 22.08
N VAL A 392 13.07 -18.86 21.13
CA VAL A 392 12.10 -19.24 20.11
C VAL A 392 11.79 -20.72 20.18
N ARG A 393 10.52 -21.06 19.98
CA ARG A 393 10.07 -22.43 19.69
C ARG A 393 10.14 -22.67 18.19
N GLY A 394 10.83 -23.73 17.76
CA GLY A 394 11.10 -24.01 16.36
C GLY A 394 9.92 -24.62 15.61
N PHE A 395 9.90 -24.41 14.29
CA PHE A 395 8.95 -24.99 13.35
C PHE A 395 9.69 -25.70 12.22
N GLU A 396 9.15 -26.82 11.77
CA GLU A 396 9.62 -27.56 10.60
C GLU A 396 8.78 -27.18 9.38
N ALA A 397 9.44 -26.88 8.27
CA ALA A 397 8.77 -26.64 6.99
C ALA A 397 8.37 -27.98 6.36
N GLY A 398 7.10 -28.10 5.97
CA GLY A 398 6.56 -29.25 5.24
C GLY A 398 6.38 -28.97 3.75
N ASP A 399 5.49 -29.71 3.10
CA ASP A 399 5.16 -29.54 1.69
C ASP A 399 4.34 -28.27 1.42
N VAL A 400 4.17 -27.95 0.13
CA VAL A 400 3.23 -26.91 -0.31
C VAL A 400 1.81 -27.46 -0.15
N ASP A 401 0.97 -26.76 0.60
CA ASP A 401 -0.43 -27.15 0.79
C ASP A 401 -1.22 -27.06 -0.54
N PRO A 402 -1.94 -28.10 -0.97
CA PRO A 402 -2.65 -28.09 -2.25
C PRO A 402 -3.77 -27.05 -2.35
N HIS A 403 -4.39 -26.68 -1.24
CA HIS A 403 -5.49 -25.71 -1.23
C HIS A 403 -4.98 -24.29 -1.20
N TYR A 404 -4.06 -23.99 -0.27
CA TYR A 404 -3.51 -22.65 -0.11
C TYR A 404 -2.42 -22.34 -1.13
N GLN A 405 -1.77 -23.37 -1.72
CA GLN A 405 -0.58 -23.25 -2.55
C GLN A 405 0.54 -22.46 -1.83
N MET A 406 0.65 -22.69 -0.53
CA MET A 406 1.56 -22.03 0.40
C MET A 406 2.27 -23.07 1.27
N ARG A 407 3.45 -22.71 1.78
CA ARG A 407 4.31 -23.61 2.56
C ARG A 407 3.68 -23.93 3.92
N GLN A 408 3.52 -25.23 4.21
CA GLN A 408 3.12 -25.70 5.53
C GLN A 408 4.28 -25.58 6.51
N VAL A 409 3.97 -25.27 7.77
CA VAL A 409 4.91 -25.36 8.89
C VAL A 409 4.26 -26.06 10.07
N LYS A 410 5.01 -26.92 10.75
CA LYS A 410 4.56 -27.66 11.92
C LYS A 410 5.37 -27.27 13.14
N GLN A 411 4.70 -27.04 14.26
CA GLN A 411 5.35 -26.75 15.53
C GLN A 411 6.20 -27.94 15.99
N THR A 412 7.39 -27.67 16.52
CA THR A 412 8.28 -28.67 17.11
C THR A 412 8.40 -28.47 18.62
N VAL A 413 8.94 -29.49 19.31
CA VAL A 413 9.30 -29.42 20.72
C VAL A 413 10.63 -28.70 20.97
N HIS A 414 11.33 -28.28 19.91
CA HIS A 414 12.66 -27.71 20.02
C HIS A 414 12.60 -26.22 20.36
N HIS A 415 13.40 -25.83 21.35
CA HIS A 415 13.58 -24.43 21.73
C HIS A 415 15.03 -24.02 21.46
N ALA A 416 15.22 -22.78 21.01
CA ALA A 416 16.54 -22.23 20.76
C ALA A 416 16.63 -20.80 21.27
N LEU A 417 17.74 -20.48 21.94
CA LEU A 417 18.10 -19.11 22.26
C LEU A 417 18.89 -18.52 21.09
N VAL A 418 18.29 -17.56 20.39
CA VAL A 418 18.81 -17.01 19.14
C VAL A 418 19.20 -15.56 19.32
N HIS A 419 20.43 -15.21 18.96
CA HIS A 419 20.87 -13.81 18.93
C HIS A 419 20.13 -13.05 17.81
N THR A 420 19.66 -11.83 18.08
CA THR A 420 18.85 -11.03 17.15
C THR A 420 19.51 -10.77 15.79
N LYS A 421 20.85 -10.74 15.73
CA LYS A 421 21.64 -10.68 14.47
C LYS A 421 21.30 -11.78 13.46
N TYR A 422 20.80 -12.93 13.93
CA TYR A 422 20.38 -14.04 13.07
C TYR A 422 18.88 -14.01 12.75
N LEU A 423 18.13 -13.02 13.26
CA LEU A 423 16.72 -12.84 12.93
C LEU A 423 16.58 -11.95 11.70
N ARG A 424 16.07 -12.50 10.60
CA ARG A 424 15.85 -11.75 9.35
C ARG A 424 14.63 -10.86 9.42
N GLY A 425 13.62 -11.29 10.17
CA GLY A 425 12.43 -10.49 10.43
C GLY A 425 11.24 -11.31 10.88
N SER A 426 10.14 -10.62 11.17
CA SER A 426 8.88 -11.27 11.51
C SER A 426 8.06 -11.64 10.27
N ILE A 427 7.31 -12.73 10.38
CA ILE A 427 6.42 -13.24 9.33
C ILE A 427 5.01 -13.48 9.87
N ASN A 428 4.04 -13.52 8.98
CA ASN A 428 2.67 -13.90 9.30
C ASN A 428 2.46 -15.39 9.01
N VAL A 429 1.87 -16.07 9.99
CA VAL A 429 1.57 -17.50 9.95
C VAL A 429 0.12 -17.68 10.38
N GLN A 430 -0.64 -18.43 9.60
CA GLN A 430 -2.06 -18.71 9.85
C GLN A 430 -2.25 -20.18 10.19
N HIS A 431 -3.20 -20.48 11.07
CA HIS A 431 -3.58 -21.87 11.35
C HIS A 431 -4.13 -22.55 10.09
N ASN A 432 -3.82 -23.84 9.86
CA ASN A 432 -4.36 -24.61 8.75
C ASN A 432 -5.82 -25.04 9.05
N CYS A 433 -6.74 -24.06 9.01
CA CYS A 433 -8.14 -24.26 9.37
C CYS A 433 -8.85 -25.29 8.50
N LEU A 434 -8.49 -25.37 7.22
CA LEU A 434 -9.10 -26.28 6.27
C LEU A 434 -8.79 -27.74 6.61
N ARG A 435 -7.51 -28.07 6.84
CA ARG A 435 -7.09 -29.45 7.17
C ARG A 435 -7.86 -30.02 8.36
N PHE A 436 -8.17 -29.18 9.34
CA PHE A 436 -8.86 -29.59 10.56
C PHE A 436 -10.36 -29.27 10.56
N ASN A 437 -10.93 -28.74 9.47
CA ASN A 437 -12.33 -28.35 9.38
C ASN A 437 -12.78 -27.53 10.61
N CYS A 438 -12.05 -26.44 10.88
CA CYS A 438 -12.31 -25.56 12.02
C CYS A 438 -13.65 -24.81 11.82
N PRO A 439 -14.66 -25.02 12.67
CA PRO A 439 -15.98 -24.43 12.46
C PRO A 439 -15.96 -22.93 12.80
N VAL A 440 -16.83 -22.18 12.12
CA VAL A 440 -17.19 -20.81 12.52
C VAL A 440 -18.43 -20.89 13.40
N VAL A 441 -18.29 -20.52 14.66
CA VAL A 441 -19.36 -20.57 15.67
C VAL A 441 -19.62 -19.18 16.27
N ASN A 442 -20.88 -18.88 16.57
CA ASN A 442 -21.28 -17.63 17.23
C ASN A 442 -20.96 -17.71 18.73
N SER A 443 -19.69 -17.51 19.10
CA SER A 443 -19.20 -17.73 20.46
C SER A 443 -18.71 -16.46 21.18
N ARG A 444 -18.40 -15.38 20.44
CA ARG A 444 -17.84 -14.17 21.03
C ARG A 444 -18.94 -13.15 21.31
N ARG A 445 -19.17 -12.80 22.57
CA ARG A 445 -20.07 -11.69 22.92
C ARG A 445 -19.50 -10.39 22.35
N ALA A 446 -20.31 -9.68 21.57
CA ALA A 446 -19.94 -8.38 21.04
C ALA A 446 -19.81 -7.40 22.21
N ARG A 447 -18.75 -6.60 22.22
CA ARG A 447 -18.60 -5.48 23.15
C ARG A 447 -19.08 -4.21 22.47
N ILE A 448 -20.12 -3.59 23.01
CA ILE A 448 -20.55 -2.24 22.65
C ILE A 448 -20.28 -1.36 23.87
N GLU A 449 -19.57 -0.24 23.68
CA GLU A 449 -19.31 0.73 24.76
C GLU A 449 -18.68 0.11 26.04
N ARG A 450 -17.78 -0.88 25.86
CA ARG A 450 -17.11 -1.64 26.93
C ARG A 450 -18.01 -2.58 27.74
N GLN A 451 -19.27 -2.74 27.37
CA GLN A 451 -20.19 -3.72 27.96
C GLN A 451 -20.34 -4.93 27.06
N ASP A 452 -20.33 -6.12 27.67
CA ASP A 452 -20.57 -7.36 26.94
C ASP A 452 -22.07 -7.47 26.62
N THR A 453 -22.41 -7.54 25.35
CA THR A 453 -23.80 -7.69 24.90
C THR A 453 -24.20 -9.16 24.77
N SER A 454 -25.50 -9.41 24.67
CA SER A 454 -26.07 -10.72 24.32
C SER A 454 -25.85 -11.10 22.85
N ILE A 455 -25.39 -10.16 22.00
CA ILE A 455 -25.16 -10.37 20.57
C ILE A 455 -23.85 -11.13 20.40
N CYS A 456 -23.90 -12.36 19.87
CA CYS A 456 -22.71 -13.13 19.55
C CYS A 456 -22.23 -12.86 18.12
N THR A 457 -20.92 -12.62 17.96
CA THR A 457 -20.25 -12.52 16.66
C THR A 457 -19.63 -13.86 16.25
N PRO A 458 -19.61 -14.19 14.95
CA PRO A 458 -19.00 -15.41 14.44
C PRO A 458 -17.48 -15.42 14.68
N LYS A 459 -16.92 -16.56 15.09
CA LYS A 459 -15.48 -16.76 15.31
C LYS A 459 -15.08 -18.18 14.91
N VAL A 460 -13.89 -18.35 14.34
CA VAL A 460 -13.28 -19.66 14.09
C VAL A 460 -12.86 -20.28 15.42
N GLN A 461 -13.27 -21.52 15.64
CA GLN A 461 -12.78 -22.36 16.73
C GLN A 461 -11.74 -23.34 16.15
N HIS A 462 -10.47 -23.12 16.48
CA HIS A 462 -9.40 -24.03 16.05
C HIS A 462 -9.52 -25.38 16.77
N LYS A 463 -9.26 -26.46 16.03
CA LYS A 463 -9.30 -27.86 16.53
C LYS A 463 -7.90 -28.45 16.70
N ASP A 464 -6.87 -27.70 16.31
CA ASP A 464 -5.46 -28.04 16.37
C ASP A 464 -4.68 -26.77 16.71
N ASP A 465 -3.48 -26.94 17.27
CA ASP A 465 -2.61 -25.82 17.66
C ASP A 465 -1.17 -25.97 17.13
N ASP A 466 -0.91 -26.94 16.24
CA ASP A 466 0.45 -27.30 15.80
C ASP A 466 0.69 -27.15 14.29
N HIS A 467 -0.35 -27.05 13.46
CA HIS A 467 -0.23 -26.98 12.00
C HIS A 467 -0.63 -25.61 11.44
N PHE A 468 0.31 -25.03 10.71
CA PHE A 468 0.17 -23.68 10.20
C PHE A 468 0.64 -23.55 8.75
N ILE A 469 0.32 -22.41 8.16
CA ILE A 469 0.65 -22.00 6.79
C ILE A 469 1.38 -20.66 6.85
N ILE A 470 2.51 -20.55 6.17
CA ILE A 470 3.18 -19.25 5.98
C ILE A 470 2.33 -18.41 5.02
N ASN A 471 1.87 -17.24 5.46
CA ASN A 471 1.08 -16.35 4.63
C ASN A 471 1.94 -15.69 3.56
N SER A 472 2.01 -16.33 2.39
CA SER A 472 2.78 -15.84 1.24
C SER A 472 2.09 -14.67 0.51
N ALA A 473 0.93 -14.21 0.98
CA ALA A 473 0.27 -12.98 0.52
C ALA A 473 0.61 -11.75 1.38
N SER A 474 1.41 -11.91 2.44
CA SER A 474 1.82 -10.80 3.31
C SER A 474 2.63 -9.75 2.55
N LEU A 475 2.24 -8.48 2.72
CA LEU A 475 2.91 -7.33 2.10
C LEU A 475 3.97 -6.71 3.01
N SER A 476 4.06 -7.15 4.27
CA SER A 476 5.13 -6.78 5.19
C SER A 476 6.20 -7.85 5.23
N ASN A 477 7.48 -7.45 5.17
CA ASN A 477 8.62 -8.36 5.06
C ASN A 477 8.43 -9.41 3.96
N SER A 478 7.90 -9.01 2.79
CA SER A 478 7.52 -9.94 1.71
C SER A 478 8.68 -10.79 1.21
N GLU A 479 9.87 -10.20 1.05
CA GLU A 479 11.11 -10.93 0.73
C GLU A 479 11.41 -12.03 1.74
N VAL A 480 11.30 -11.75 3.05
CA VAL A 480 11.52 -12.74 4.11
C VAL A 480 10.50 -13.88 4.02
N HIS A 481 9.23 -13.58 3.71
CA HIS A 481 8.21 -14.62 3.48
C HIS A 481 8.57 -15.49 2.28
N ARG A 482 9.01 -14.91 1.16
CA ARG A 482 9.40 -15.67 -0.03
C ARG A 482 10.61 -16.58 0.23
N LEU A 483 11.63 -16.06 0.91
CA LEU A 483 12.85 -16.82 1.26
C LEU A 483 12.54 -18.06 2.11
N VAL A 484 11.70 -17.91 3.15
CA VAL A 484 11.38 -19.03 4.05
C VAL A 484 10.30 -19.96 3.48
N ALA A 485 9.35 -19.44 2.70
CA ALA A 485 8.33 -20.26 2.06
C ALA A 485 8.91 -21.11 0.93
N ALA A 486 9.93 -20.60 0.22
CA ALA A 486 10.62 -21.26 -0.88
C ALA A 486 9.62 -21.95 -1.83
N LEU A 487 8.66 -21.19 -2.33
CA LEU A 487 7.62 -21.70 -3.21
C LEU A 487 8.18 -21.89 -4.63
N PRO A 488 7.76 -22.94 -5.35
CA PRO A 488 8.17 -23.13 -6.74
C PRO A 488 7.67 -21.97 -7.61
N MET A 489 8.51 -21.61 -8.57
CA MET A 489 8.16 -20.65 -9.62
C MET A 489 7.78 -21.40 -10.88
N GLU A 490 6.64 -21.04 -11.45
CA GLU A 490 6.12 -21.59 -12.69
C GLU A 490 6.11 -20.50 -13.75
N ALA A 491 6.95 -20.64 -14.76
CA ALA A 491 6.94 -19.77 -15.93
C ALA A 491 5.91 -20.26 -16.94
N THR A 492 5.15 -19.34 -17.53
CA THR A 492 4.19 -19.67 -18.60
C THR A 492 4.94 -19.88 -19.91
N THR A 493 4.74 -21.02 -20.54
CA THR A 493 5.33 -21.39 -21.84
C THR A 493 4.59 -20.73 -23.02
N PRO A 494 5.22 -20.60 -24.20
CA PRO A 494 4.55 -20.09 -25.40
C PRO A 494 3.31 -20.90 -25.82
N GLN A 495 3.35 -22.23 -25.62
CA GLN A 495 2.22 -23.09 -25.91
C GLN A 495 1.05 -22.82 -24.95
N GLU A 496 1.32 -22.74 -23.64
CA GLU A 496 0.30 -22.39 -22.65
C GLU A 496 -0.34 -21.03 -22.95
N TRP A 497 0.43 -20.04 -23.40
CA TRP A 497 -0.09 -18.75 -23.84
C TRP A 497 -1.07 -18.89 -25.00
N THR A 498 -0.71 -19.67 -26.03
CA THR A 498 -1.57 -19.91 -27.19
C THR A 498 -2.88 -20.57 -26.79
N GLU A 499 -2.81 -21.60 -25.93
CA GLU A 499 -3.98 -22.31 -25.42
C GLU A 499 -4.86 -21.41 -24.54
N CYS A 500 -4.24 -20.61 -23.67
CA CYS A 500 -4.90 -19.64 -22.81
C CYS A 500 -5.70 -18.61 -23.60
N VAL A 501 -5.08 -17.98 -24.61
CA VAL A 501 -5.74 -16.97 -25.45
C VAL A 501 -6.92 -17.59 -26.21
N ARG A 502 -6.74 -18.79 -26.78
CA ARG A 502 -7.83 -19.49 -27.48
C ARG A 502 -9.00 -19.83 -26.54
N ALA A 503 -8.70 -20.34 -25.35
CA ALA A 503 -9.72 -20.67 -24.35
C ALA A 503 -10.47 -19.42 -23.86
N GLY A 504 -9.72 -18.37 -23.52
CA GLY A 504 -10.26 -17.09 -23.06
C GLY A 504 -11.14 -16.41 -24.11
N TYR A 505 -10.72 -16.41 -25.38
CA TYR A 505 -11.50 -15.88 -26.49
C TYR A 505 -12.78 -16.71 -26.73
N GLY A 506 -12.69 -18.04 -26.62
CA GLY A 506 -13.87 -18.91 -26.70
C GLY A 506 -14.89 -18.63 -25.60
N PHE A 507 -14.47 -18.20 -24.41
CA PHE A 507 -15.38 -17.74 -23.36
C PHE A 507 -15.99 -16.37 -23.68
N TRP A 508 -15.15 -15.39 -24.06
CA TRP A 508 -15.61 -14.05 -24.50
C TRP A 508 -16.69 -14.17 -25.58
N ALA A 509 -16.42 -14.91 -26.65
CA ALA A 509 -17.34 -15.04 -27.78
C ALA A 509 -18.73 -15.59 -27.38
N LYS A 510 -18.83 -16.34 -26.28
CA LYS A 510 -20.09 -16.88 -25.77
C LYS A 510 -20.84 -15.91 -24.86
N THR A 511 -20.13 -15.11 -24.09
CA THR A 511 -20.75 -14.19 -23.11
C THR A 511 -21.12 -12.84 -23.71
N GLY A 512 -20.57 -12.48 -24.88
CA GLY A 512 -20.68 -11.13 -25.43
C GLY A 512 -19.98 -10.11 -24.52
N ASP A 513 -19.96 -8.83 -24.88
CA ASP A 513 -19.30 -7.78 -24.09
C ASP A 513 -20.03 -7.55 -22.76
N THR A 514 -19.49 -8.12 -21.68
CA THR A 514 -20.10 -8.06 -20.33
C THR A 514 -19.53 -6.96 -19.46
N PHE A 515 -18.40 -6.36 -19.84
CA PHE A 515 -17.85 -5.19 -19.16
C PHE A 515 -18.51 -3.94 -19.74
N ASN A 516 -19.56 -3.44 -19.07
CA ASN A 516 -20.19 -2.16 -19.41
C ASN A 516 -19.14 -1.04 -19.48
N GLU A 517 -19.28 -0.10 -20.42
CA GLU A 517 -18.45 1.12 -20.51
C GLU A 517 -18.40 1.91 -19.19
N VAL A 518 -19.45 1.82 -18.37
CA VAL A 518 -19.53 2.45 -17.05
C VAL A 518 -18.58 1.82 -16.01
N ASP A 519 -18.12 0.58 -16.22
CA ASP A 519 -17.10 -0.08 -15.40
C ASP A 519 -15.68 0.13 -15.98
N LEU A 520 -15.57 0.74 -17.17
CA LEU A 520 -14.31 1.09 -17.84
C LEU A 520 -13.87 2.53 -17.49
N SER A 521 -14.81 3.42 -17.18
CA SER A 521 -14.52 4.69 -16.51
C SER A 521 -14.55 4.49 -15.00
N ASP A 522 -13.39 4.57 -14.32
CA ASP A 522 -13.42 4.92 -12.90
C ASP A 522 -13.99 6.36 -12.86
N PRO A 523 -15.02 6.66 -12.07
CA PRO A 523 -15.54 8.04 -11.98
C PRO A 523 -14.45 9.03 -11.52
N GLU A 524 -13.39 8.54 -10.86
CA GLU A 524 -12.18 9.32 -10.54
C GLU A 524 -11.43 9.82 -11.79
N ASP A 525 -11.54 9.16 -12.95
CA ASP A 525 -10.95 9.64 -14.21
C ASP A 525 -11.77 10.75 -14.88
N THR A 526 -12.97 11.07 -14.35
CA THR A 526 -13.90 12.05 -14.94
C THR A 526 -14.24 13.25 -14.05
N ASP A 527 -13.84 13.26 -12.77
CA ASP A 527 -14.39 14.19 -11.76
C ASP A 527 -13.43 15.30 -11.29
N ASP A 528 -12.31 15.52 -11.98
CA ASP A 528 -11.39 16.64 -11.70
C ASP A 528 -11.83 17.98 -12.31
N THR A 529 -13.02 18.06 -12.91
CA THR A 529 -13.65 19.35 -13.25
C THR A 529 -14.43 19.85 -12.04
N PRO A 530 -13.99 20.93 -11.36
CA PRO A 530 -14.84 21.56 -10.36
C PRO A 530 -16.08 22.08 -11.08
N ASN A 531 -17.22 21.46 -10.77
CA ASN A 531 -18.54 21.91 -11.20
C ASN A 531 -18.86 23.23 -10.48
N LEU A 532 -18.25 24.31 -10.94
CA LEU A 532 -18.65 25.67 -10.59
C LEU A 532 -19.94 25.94 -11.37
N ALA A 533 -21.06 25.88 -10.67
CA ALA A 533 -22.33 26.39 -11.17
C ALA A 533 -22.12 27.81 -11.73
N PRO A 534 -22.79 28.18 -12.84
CA PRO A 534 -22.63 29.51 -13.42
C PRO A 534 -23.03 30.54 -12.38
N HIS A 535 -22.06 31.36 -11.96
CA HIS A 535 -22.35 32.59 -11.23
C HIS A 535 -23.11 33.52 -12.19
N ASP A 536 -24.37 33.80 -11.87
CA ASP A 536 -25.08 34.96 -12.40
C ASP A 536 -24.30 36.21 -12.01
N THR A 537 -23.44 36.69 -12.92
CA THR A 537 -22.93 38.06 -12.88
C THR A 537 -23.95 38.97 -13.53
N THR A 538 -25.01 39.30 -12.81
CA THR A 538 -25.73 40.55 -13.07
C THR A 538 -24.85 41.70 -12.57
N ILE A 539 -24.16 42.32 -13.52
CA ILE A 539 -23.48 43.60 -13.33
C ILE A 539 -24.59 44.64 -13.07
N HIS A 540 -24.77 45.06 -11.82
CA HIS A 540 -25.52 46.27 -11.53
C HIS A 540 -24.60 47.48 -11.70
N SER A 541 -24.97 48.32 -12.66
CA SER A 541 -24.43 49.66 -12.88
C SER A 541 -24.63 50.53 -11.63
N PRO A 542 -23.72 51.46 -11.32
CA PRO A 542 -23.90 52.41 -10.23
C PRO A 542 -24.77 53.57 -10.71
N ASP A 543 -25.97 53.73 -10.14
CA ASP A 543 -26.74 54.97 -10.23
C ASP A 543 -26.79 55.65 -8.85
N ASP A 544 -26.09 56.77 -8.80
CA ASP A 544 -26.51 58.08 -8.28
C ASP A 544 -27.39 58.20 -7.02
N THR A 545 -26.80 58.94 -6.08
CA THR A 545 -27.38 60.00 -5.23
C THR A 545 -28.11 59.67 -3.91
N ALA A 546 -27.68 60.46 -2.90
CA ALA A 546 -28.21 60.75 -1.57
C ALA A 546 -27.87 59.78 -0.43
#